data_AF-A0A7S3W999-F1
#
_entry.id   AF-A0A7S3W999-F1
#
_cell.length_a   1.000
_cell.length_b   1.000
_cell.length_c   1.000
_cell.angle_alpha   90.00
_cell.angle_beta   90.00
_cell.angle_gamma   90.00
#
_symmetry.space_group_name_H-M   'P 1'
#
loop_
_entity.id
_entity.type
_entity.pdbx_description
1 polymer ?
#
loop_
_entity_poly.entity_id
_entity_poly.type
_entity_poly.pdbx_seq_one_letter_code
_entity_poly.pdbx_strand_id
1 'polypeptide(L)'
;SITEAVEAACMSMFAGWGVMVSHRSGETEDAFIADLVVGLRTGQIKTGAPCRSERLAKYNQLLRIEEELGSRCSYAGEKFRTVGCPVKGMFRKPCVGGNWKCNGTLKSVEDLLTAFKAF
;
A
#
# COMPACT_ATOMS: atom_id res chain seq x y z
N SER A 1 6.52 -17.82 -5.79
CA SER A 1 6.02 -18.21 -4.45
C SER A 1 5.90 -16.97 -3.57
N ILE A 2 5.27 -17.07 -2.38
CA ILE A 2 5.24 -15.95 -1.42
C ILE A 2 6.63 -15.65 -0.87
N THR A 3 7.40 -16.70 -0.53
CA THR A 3 8.77 -16.58 -0.02
C THR A 3 9.66 -15.77 -0.96
N GLU A 4 9.70 -16.11 -2.25
CA GLU A 4 10.50 -15.39 -3.23
C GLU A 4 10.06 -13.92 -3.39
N ALA A 5 8.76 -13.65 -3.30
CA ALA A 5 8.24 -12.28 -3.38
C ALA A 5 8.68 -11.43 -2.17
N VAL A 6 8.68 -12.02 -0.97
CA VAL A 6 9.17 -11.38 0.26
C VAL A 6 10.68 -11.14 0.16
N GLU A 7 11.45 -12.14 -0.28
CA GLU A 7 12.90 -12.02 -0.47
C GLU A 7 13.24 -10.93 -1.48
N ALA A 8 12.58 -10.89 -2.64
CA ALA A 8 12.78 -9.86 -3.65
C ALA A 8 12.47 -8.45 -3.14
N ALA A 9 11.39 -8.30 -2.37
CA ALA A 9 11.03 -7.03 -1.75
C ALA A 9 12.09 -6.60 -0.72
N CYS A 10 12.50 -7.51 0.17
CA CYS A 10 13.52 -7.24 1.17
C CYS A 10 14.85 -6.84 0.52
N MET A 11 15.35 -7.61 -0.46
CA MET A 11 16.58 -7.29 -1.19
C MET A 11 16.54 -5.88 -1.78
N SER A 12 15.44 -5.52 -2.44
CA SER A 12 15.25 -4.19 -3.02
C SER A 12 15.27 -3.09 -1.95
N MET A 13 14.56 -3.29 -0.84
CA MET A 13 14.49 -2.33 0.26
C MET A 13 15.84 -2.15 0.97
N PHE A 14 16.60 -3.23 1.16
CA PHE A 14 17.98 -3.19 1.68
C PHE A 14 18.94 -2.46 0.74
N ALA A 15 18.75 -2.60 -0.57
CA ALA A 15 19.51 -1.85 -1.58
C ALA A 15 19.13 -0.36 -1.69
N GLY A 16 18.17 0.12 -0.89
CA GLY A 16 17.74 1.52 -0.93
C GLY A 16 16.62 1.82 -1.91
N TRP A 17 15.99 0.81 -2.51
CA TRP A 17 14.97 0.96 -3.55
C TRP A 17 13.57 0.92 -2.94
N GLY A 18 12.65 1.67 -3.54
CA GLY A 18 11.24 1.59 -3.20
C GLY A 18 10.60 0.39 -3.89
N VAL A 19 9.77 -0.35 -3.16
CA VAL A 19 9.01 -1.49 -3.71
C VAL A 19 7.56 -1.07 -3.86
N MET A 20 6.92 -1.41 -4.98
CA MET A 20 5.49 -1.17 -5.19
C MET A 20 4.79 -2.51 -5.38
N VAL A 21 3.88 -2.84 -4.47
CA VAL A 21 3.00 -4.00 -4.65
C VAL A 21 1.98 -3.66 -5.73
N SER A 22 1.73 -4.56 -6.68
CA SER A 22 0.84 -4.27 -7.81
C SER A 22 -0.12 -5.39 -8.09
N HIS A 23 -1.33 -5.03 -8.53
CA HIS A 23 -2.29 -5.94 -9.12
C HIS A 23 -1.80 -6.51 -10.46
N ARG A 24 -2.58 -7.43 -11.04
CA ARG A 24 -2.46 -7.84 -12.44
C ARG A 24 -3.64 -7.34 -13.29
N SER A 25 -3.54 -7.48 -14.61
CA SER A 25 -4.60 -7.06 -15.53
C SER A 25 -5.88 -7.86 -15.31
N GLY A 26 -5.77 -9.19 -15.16
CA GLY A 26 -6.84 -10.04 -14.64
C GLY A 26 -6.72 -10.19 -13.13
N GLU A 27 -7.70 -9.70 -12.39
CA GLU A 27 -7.78 -9.81 -10.93
C GLU A 27 -9.04 -10.54 -10.51
N THR A 28 -9.00 -11.09 -9.29
CA THR A 28 -10.14 -11.69 -8.59
C THR A 28 -10.56 -10.81 -7.42
N GLU A 29 -11.58 -11.21 -6.66
CA GLU A 29 -11.96 -10.51 -5.43
C GLU A 29 -11.00 -10.76 -4.26
N ASP A 30 -9.99 -11.61 -4.45
CA ASP A 30 -8.94 -11.85 -3.45
C ASP A 30 -8.20 -10.55 -3.13
N ALA A 31 -8.19 -10.15 -1.86
CA ALA A 31 -7.55 -8.94 -1.39
C ALA A 31 -6.14 -9.16 -0.83
N PHE A 32 -5.53 -10.34 -1.00
CA PHE A 32 -4.23 -10.73 -0.45
C PHE A 32 -3.13 -9.65 -0.56
N ILE A 33 -3.05 -8.96 -1.70
CA ILE A 33 -2.02 -7.94 -1.92
C ILE A 33 -2.17 -6.69 -1.02
N ALA A 34 -3.36 -6.46 -0.45
CA ALA A 34 -3.61 -5.42 0.54
C ALA A 34 -2.93 -5.75 1.88
N ASP A 35 -3.05 -6.99 2.35
CA ASP A 35 -2.33 -7.44 3.55
C ASP A 35 -0.82 -7.51 3.30
N LEU A 36 -0.42 -7.95 2.10
CA LEU A 36 0.98 -8.05 1.71
C LEU A 36 1.70 -6.69 1.72
N VAL A 37 1.06 -5.63 1.20
CA VAL A 37 1.69 -4.28 1.17
C VAL A 37 1.93 -3.74 2.58
N VAL A 38 1.01 -4.00 3.51
CA VAL A 38 1.10 -3.58 4.92
C VAL A 38 2.15 -4.41 5.65
N GLY A 39 2.13 -5.73 5.46
CA GLY A 39 3.08 -6.66 6.08
C GLY A 39 4.52 -6.41 5.65
N LEU A 40 4.75 -6.21 4.35
CA LEU A 40 6.06 -5.87 3.79
C LEU A 40 6.50 -4.42 4.07
N ARG A 41 5.59 -3.56 4.54
CA ARG A 41 5.83 -2.13 4.79
C ARG A 41 6.42 -1.39 3.58
N THR A 42 5.96 -1.73 2.39
CA THR A 42 6.51 -1.14 1.15
C THR A 42 6.09 0.32 0.95
N GLY A 43 4.94 0.71 1.52
CA GLY A 43 4.45 2.09 1.51
C GLY A 43 3.71 2.51 0.24
N GLN A 44 3.59 1.65 -0.77
CA GLN A 44 2.88 1.99 -2.01
C GLN A 44 2.28 0.74 -2.68
N ILE A 45 1.07 0.90 -3.20
CA ILE A 45 0.33 -0.14 -3.91
C ILE A 45 -0.33 0.43 -5.15
N LYS A 46 -0.27 -0.32 -6.26
CA LYS A 46 -1.01 -0.05 -7.49
C LYS A 46 -2.06 -1.15 -7.68
N THR A 47 -3.28 -0.88 -7.25
CA THR A 47 -4.39 -1.85 -7.35
C THR A 47 -5.54 -1.39 -8.27
N GLY A 48 -5.26 -0.47 -9.19
CA GLY A 48 -6.17 -0.08 -10.26
C GLY A 48 -7.05 1.12 -9.92
N ALA A 49 -7.95 1.45 -10.82
CA ALA A 49 -8.87 2.55 -10.61
C ALA A 49 -9.85 2.25 -9.45
N PRO A 50 -10.44 3.29 -8.85
CA PRO A 50 -11.53 3.23 -7.87
C PRO A 50 -12.85 2.64 -8.42
N CYS A 51 -12.78 1.68 -9.32
CA CYS A 51 -13.93 1.09 -10.00
C CYS A 51 -13.69 -0.41 -10.23
N ARG A 52 -14.81 -1.14 -10.38
CA ARG A 52 -14.87 -2.59 -10.49
C ARG A 52 -14.51 -3.32 -9.17
N SER A 53 -15.33 -4.31 -8.81
CA SER A 53 -15.30 -4.94 -7.49
C SER A 53 -13.95 -5.60 -7.17
N GLU A 54 -13.27 -6.17 -8.17
CA GLU A 54 -11.97 -6.83 -7.97
C GLU A 54 -10.86 -5.85 -7.56
N ARG A 55 -11.02 -4.54 -7.84
CA ARG A 55 -10.10 -3.47 -7.44
C ARG A 55 -10.51 -2.89 -6.09
N LEU A 56 -11.81 -2.64 -5.93
CA LEU A 56 -12.39 -2.14 -4.68
C LEU A 56 -12.16 -3.11 -3.52
N ALA A 57 -12.14 -4.42 -3.75
CA ALA A 57 -11.86 -5.42 -2.72
C ALA A 57 -10.54 -5.14 -1.97
N LYS A 58 -9.48 -4.76 -2.69
CA LYS A 58 -8.17 -4.43 -2.10
C LYS A 58 -8.19 -3.09 -1.36
N TYR A 59 -8.83 -2.07 -1.93
CA TYR A 59 -8.98 -0.78 -1.24
C TYR A 59 -9.78 -0.92 0.05
N ASN A 60 -10.92 -1.62 0.00
CA ASN A 60 -11.76 -1.87 1.17
C ASN A 60 -11.01 -2.69 2.23
N GLN A 61 -10.15 -3.63 1.81
CA GLN A 61 -9.32 -4.36 2.75
C GLN A 61 -8.29 -3.45 3.44
N LEU A 62 -7.67 -2.51 2.73
CA LEU A 62 -6.80 -1.51 3.36
C LEU A 62 -7.55 -0.65 4.38
N LEU A 63 -8.79 -0.25 4.08
CA LEU A 63 -9.63 0.49 5.03
C LEU A 63 -9.89 -0.32 6.31
N ARG A 64 -10.21 -1.61 6.17
CA ARG A 64 -10.41 -2.52 7.33
C ARG A 64 -9.14 -2.69 8.15
N ILE A 65 -7.98 -2.87 7.50
CA ILE A 65 -6.69 -2.99 8.19
C ILE A 65 -6.36 -1.69 8.94
N GLU A 66 -6.67 -0.53 8.34
CA GLU A 66 -6.46 0.76 8.99
C GLU A 66 -7.35 0.90 10.23
N GLU A 67 -8.63 0.57 10.10
CA GLU A 67 -9.59 0.55 11.21
C GLU A 67 -9.15 -0.39 12.35
N GLU A 68 -8.70 -1.60 12.01
CA GLU A 68 -8.22 -2.60 12.97
C GLU A 68 -6.95 -2.12 13.71
N LEU A 69 -6.01 -1.49 13.00
CA LEU A 69 -4.78 -1.00 13.61
C LEU A 69 -4.98 0.29 14.39
N GLY A 70 -5.92 1.14 13.97
CA GLY A 70 -6.19 2.45 14.58
C GLY A 70 -4.92 3.28 14.72
N SER A 71 -4.62 3.77 15.92
CA SER A 71 -3.43 4.59 16.21
C SER A 71 -2.09 3.86 16.05
N ARG A 72 -2.11 2.54 15.79
CA ARG A 72 -0.91 1.70 15.63
C ARG A 72 -0.37 1.70 14.21
N CYS A 73 -1.09 2.21 13.21
CA CYS A 73 -0.59 2.36 11.85
C CYS A 73 -0.13 3.78 11.53
N SER A 74 0.38 3.99 10.31
CA SER A 74 0.70 5.31 9.76
C SER A 74 0.43 5.34 8.26
N TYR A 75 0.22 6.53 7.72
CA TYR A 75 0.15 6.74 6.28
C TYR A 75 1.53 7.17 5.74
N ALA A 76 1.97 6.61 4.61
CA ALA A 76 3.30 6.85 4.10
C ALA A 76 3.50 8.26 3.49
N GLY A 77 2.45 8.84 2.91
CA GLY A 77 2.47 10.18 2.30
C GLY A 77 3.63 10.39 1.31
N GLU A 78 4.31 11.52 1.42
CA GLU A 78 5.47 11.87 0.57
C GLU A 78 6.64 10.89 0.70
N LYS A 79 6.71 10.14 1.82
CA LYS A 79 7.77 9.17 2.10
C LYS A 79 7.47 7.76 1.59
N PHE A 80 6.47 7.60 0.71
CA PHE A 80 6.05 6.31 0.16
C PHE A 80 7.18 5.47 -0.46
N ARG A 81 8.28 6.09 -0.91
CA ARG A 81 9.42 5.40 -1.53
C ARG A 81 10.40 4.77 -0.53
N THR A 82 10.36 5.17 0.75
CA THR A 82 11.39 4.83 1.73
C THR A 82 10.85 4.11 2.96
N VAL A 83 9.55 3.76 3.00
CA VAL A 83 8.88 3.24 4.21
C VAL A 83 9.57 2.02 4.81
N GLY A 84 9.80 1.00 3.98
CA GLY A 84 10.42 -0.26 4.39
C GLY A 84 11.93 -0.29 4.21
N CYS A 85 12.54 0.85 3.85
CA CYS A 85 13.97 0.93 3.50
C CYS A 85 14.83 1.14 4.76
N PRO A 86 15.63 0.14 5.19
CA PRO A 86 16.42 0.27 6.42
C PRO A 86 17.51 1.33 6.30
N VAL A 87 18.09 1.47 5.10
CA VAL A 87 19.20 2.40 4.83
C VAL A 87 18.77 3.87 4.69
N LYS A 88 17.47 4.15 4.51
CA LYS A 88 16.93 5.51 4.35
C LYS A 88 16.00 5.94 5.51
N GLY A 89 15.94 5.12 6.57
CA GLY A 89 15.05 5.31 7.71
C GLY A 89 13.74 4.54 7.53
N MET A 90 13.57 3.49 8.34
CA MET A 90 12.40 2.62 8.30
C MET A 90 11.30 3.11 9.25
N PHE A 91 10.05 3.06 8.80
CA PHE A 91 8.91 3.36 9.66
C PHE A 91 8.77 2.30 10.76
N ARG A 92 8.59 2.76 12.00
CA ARG A 92 8.41 1.87 13.16
C ARG A 92 7.02 1.21 13.14
N LYS A 93 5.99 1.96 12.75
CA LYS A 93 4.60 1.51 12.63
C LYS A 93 4.32 0.89 11.25
N PRO A 94 3.40 -0.09 11.14
CA PRO A 94 2.90 -0.55 9.85
C PRO A 94 2.29 0.60 9.04
N CYS A 95 2.43 0.55 7.73
CA CYS A 95 1.87 1.57 6.83
C CYS A 95 0.72 1.01 6.01
N VAL A 96 -0.47 1.60 6.16
CA VAL A 96 -1.72 1.14 5.52
C VAL A 96 -2.07 1.97 4.27
N GLY A 97 -1.06 2.63 3.70
CA GLY A 97 -1.22 3.40 2.47
C GLY A 97 -0.01 4.28 2.13
N GLY A 98 0.05 4.76 0.89
CA GLY A 98 0.91 5.86 0.43
C GLY A 98 0.49 6.45 -0.91
N ASN A 99 1.35 6.48 -1.92
CA ASN A 99 0.98 7.01 -3.24
C ASN A 99 0.06 6.03 -4.01
N TRP A 100 -1.26 6.15 -3.86
CA TRP A 100 -2.24 5.18 -4.42
C TRP A 100 -2.52 5.41 -5.91
N LYS A 101 -2.06 6.55 -6.47
CA LYS A 101 -2.28 6.94 -7.87
C LYS A 101 -1.10 7.67 -8.49
N CYS A 102 0.15 7.31 -8.23
CA CYS A 102 1.35 7.97 -8.77
C CYS A 102 1.46 9.51 -8.54
N ASN A 103 0.42 10.19 -8.07
CA ASN A 103 0.32 11.61 -7.79
C ASN A 103 0.25 11.74 -6.27
N GLY A 104 1.33 12.21 -5.66
CA GLY A 104 1.50 12.33 -4.21
C GLY A 104 0.62 13.38 -3.53
N THR A 105 -0.62 13.59 -3.99
CA THR A 105 -1.54 14.62 -3.51
C THR A 105 -2.50 14.15 -2.42
N LEU A 106 -2.76 12.85 -2.30
CA LEU A 106 -3.62 12.31 -1.24
C LEU A 106 -2.77 12.09 0.02
N LYS A 107 -3.20 12.65 1.15
CA LYS A 107 -2.47 12.64 2.44
C LYS A 107 -3.13 11.75 3.48
N SER A 108 -4.37 11.32 3.24
CA SER A 108 -5.12 10.42 4.12
C SER A 108 -6.11 9.55 3.34
N VAL A 109 -6.68 8.56 4.02
CA VAL A 109 -7.81 7.78 3.54
C VAL A 109 -9.10 8.61 3.46
N GLU A 110 -9.27 9.65 4.27
CA GLU A 110 -10.38 10.61 4.12
C GLU A 110 -10.27 11.40 2.81
N ASP A 111 -9.05 11.78 2.40
CA ASP A 111 -8.83 12.41 1.09
C ASP A 111 -9.20 11.45 -0.05
N LEU A 112 -8.92 10.16 0.14
CA LEU A 112 -9.33 9.12 -0.78
C LEU A 112 -10.86 9.06 -0.87
N LEU A 113 -11.56 8.87 0.25
CA LEU A 113 -13.03 8.84 0.30
C LEU A 113 -13.66 10.11 -0.28
N THR A 114 -13.03 11.27 -0.04
CA THR A 114 -13.45 12.56 -0.62
C THR A 114 -13.26 12.56 -2.15
N ALA A 115 -12.13 12.09 -2.64
CA ALA A 115 -11.88 11.95 -4.08
C ALA A 115 -12.84 10.95 -4.74
N PHE A 116 -13.27 9.90 -4.03
CA PHE A 116 -14.28 8.95 -4.50
C PHE A 116 -15.68 9.58 -4.59
N LYS A 117 -16.05 10.45 -3.64
CA LYS A 117 -17.34 11.17 -3.64
C LYS A 117 -17.42 12.30 -4.67
N ALA A 118 -16.29 12.70 -5.26
CA ALA A 118 -16.22 13.75 -6.27
C ALA A 118 -16.44 13.25 -7.70
N PHE A 119 -16.65 11.94 -7.90
CA PHE A 119 -17.09 11.32 -9.15
C PHE A 119 -18.56 10.90 -9.05
#